data_AF-A0A3D5WTQ2-F1
#
_entry.id   AF-A0A3D5WTQ2-F1
#
_cell.length_a   1.000
_cell.length_b   1.000
_cell.length_c   1.000
_cell.angle_alpha   90.00
_cell.angle_beta   90.00
_cell.angle_gamma   90.00
#
_symmetry.space_group_name_H-M   'P 1'
#
loop_
_entity.id
_entity.type
_entity.pdbx_description
1 polymer ?
#
loop_
_entity_poly.entity_id
_entity_poly.type
_entity_poly.pdbx_seq_one_letter_code
_entity_poly.pdbx_strand_id
1 'polypeptide(L)'
;MLDRQLNAVLTVLNDFSDGAYKIIDADEIIAKLSDSDRCTKVELSGIIRTLSDNDYIKVKYSTVDEYCLATLAKARAIEKAEPHDSHPTASVDVPVAGEKGKSKEIKLDSISLRKMIRKAAFWGALLGGLIASAIALLIGVFLKMK
;
A
#
# COMPACT_ATOMS: atom_id res chain seq x y z
N MET A 1 -0.52 -16.54 -9.56
CA MET A 1 0.38 -16.14 -10.65
C MET A 1 -0.21 -14.88 -11.24
N LEU A 2 0.56 -13.80 -11.38
CA LEU A 2 0.05 -12.60 -12.04
C LEU A 2 -0.08 -12.92 -13.54
N ASP A 3 -1.23 -12.59 -14.12
CA ASP A 3 -1.43 -12.64 -15.57
C ASP A 3 -0.41 -11.71 -16.25
N ARG A 4 0.02 -12.04 -17.47
CA ARG A 4 0.94 -11.22 -18.26
C ARG A 4 0.45 -9.77 -18.36
N GLN A 5 -0.83 -9.56 -18.63
CA GLN A 5 -1.41 -8.23 -18.75
C GLN A 5 -1.41 -7.47 -17.42
N LEU A 6 -1.64 -8.19 -16.33
CA LEU A 6 -1.67 -7.64 -14.97
C LEU A 6 -0.26 -7.22 -14.50
N ASN A 7 0.77 -7.97 -14.88
CA ASN A 7 2.17 -7.58 -14.71
C ASN A 7 2.53 -6.35 -15.55
N ALA A 8 2.12 -6.28 -16.82
CA ALA A 8 2.41 -5.14 -17.68
C ALA A 8 1.84 -3.84 -17.11
N VAL A 9 0.58 -3.86 -16.66
CA VAL A 9 -0.03 -2.70 -15.99
C VAL A 9 0.71 -2.36 -14.71
N LEU A 10 1.09 -3.35 -13.89
CA LEU A 10 1.80 -3.09 -12.64
C LEU A 10 3.15 -2.40 -12.86
N THR A 11 3.91 -2.80 -13.88
CA THR A 11 5.18 -2.15 -14.25
C THR A 11 4.97 -0.69 -14.63
N VAL A 12 3.98 -0.42 -15.48
CA VAL A 12 3.62 0.97 -15.85
C VAL A 12 3.24 1.79 -14.61
N LEU A 13 2.47 1.23 -13.68
CA LEU A 13 2.10 1.93 -12.44
C LEU A 13 3.28 2.18 -11.50
N ASN A 14 4.28 1.28 -11.47
CA ASN A 14 5.50 1.48 -10.70
C ASN A 14 6.26 2.72 -11.20
N ASP A 15 6.40 2.86 -12.51
CA ASP A 15 7.04 4.01 -13.15
C ASP A 15 6.34 5.33 -12.80
N PHE A 16 5.00 5.32 -12.78
CA PHE A 16 4.25 6.52 -12.43
C PHE A 16 4.40 6.88 -10.96
N SER A 17 4.05 5.98 -10.05
CA SER A 17 3.82 6.35 -8.64
C SER A 17 5.10 6.44 -7.81
N ASP A 18 6.10 5.59 -8.08
CA ASP A 18 7.26 5.32 -7.20
C ASP A 18 6.89 5.24 -5.70
N GLY A 19 5.71 4.69 -5.41
CA GLY A 19 5.17 4.53 -4.06
C GLY A 19 4.65 5.79 -3.37
N ALA A 20 4.50 6.91 -4.08
CA ALA A 20 3.72 8.07 -3.65
C ALA A 20 2.36 8.11 -4.36
N TYR A 21 1.33 8.65 -3.69
CA TYR A 21 0.03 8.83 -4.34
C TYR A 21 0.15 9.80 -5.52
N LYS A 22 -0.24 9.34 -6.70
CA LYS A 22 -0.35 10.16 -7.90
C LYS A 22 -1.72 9.99 -8.52
N ILE A 23 -2.13 11.04 -9.21
CA ILE A 23 -3.33 11.07 -10.03
C ILE A 23 -2.87 10.79 -11.46
N ILE A 24 -3.43 9.77 -12.09
CA ILE A 24 -3.02 9.29 -13.40
C ILE A 24 -4.28 9.03 -14.23
N ASP A 25 -4.29 9.52 -15.46
CA ASP A 25 -5.40 9.29 -16.39
C ASP A 25 -5.39 7.85 -16.92
N ALA A 26 -6.56 7.26 -17.09
CA ALA A 26 -6.73 5.92 -17.62
C ALA A 26 -6.12 5.79 -19.03
N ASP A 27 -6.31 6.82 -19.86
CA ASP A 27 -5.74 6.85 -21.21
C ASP A 27 -4.21 6.95 -21.20
N GLU A 28 -3.62 7.61 -20.20
CA GLU A 28 -2.17 7.71 -20.04
C GLU A 28 -1.56 6.35 -19.68
N ILE A 29 -2.20 5.61 -18.78
CA ILE A 29 -1.79 4.24 -18.43
C ILE A 29 -1.87 3.34 -19.66
N ILE A 30 -2.99 3.39 -20.40
CA ILE A 30 -3.21 2.56 -21.60
C ILE A 30 -2.23 2.92 -22.72
N ALA A 31 -1.87 4.20 -22.87
CA ALA A 31 -0.92 4.66 -23.88
C ALA A 31 0.53 4.20 -23.61
N LYS A 32 0.87 3.89 -22.35
CA LYS A 32 2.19 3.37 -21.96
C LYS A 32 2.33 1.85 -22.14
N LEU A 33 1.22 1.14 -22.30
CA LEU A 33 1.24 -0.31 -22.54
C LEU A 33 1.69 -0.63 -23.97
N SER A 34 2.31 -1.80 -24.13
CA SER A 34 2.64 -2.35 -25.46
C SER A 34 1.35 -2.67 -26.22
N ASP A 35 1.40 -2.68 -27.56
CA ASP A 35 0.24 -3.01 -28.39
C ASP A 35 -0.36 -4.38 -28.07
N SER A 36 0.47 -5.34 -27.65
CA SER A 36 0.01 -6.68 -27.26
C SER A 36 -0.66 -6.75 -25.88
N ASP A 37 -0.36 -5.80 -24.98
CA ASP A 37 -0.88 -5.78 -23.61
C ASP A 37 -1.91 -4.67 -23.39
N ARG A 38 -2.18 -3.85 -24.42
CA ARG A 38 -3.21 -2.79 -24.41
C ARG A 38 -4.56 -3.36 -23.99
N CYS A 39 -5.26 -2.60 -23.15
CA CYS A 39 -6.57 -2.96 -22.63
C CYS A 39 -7.56 -1.80 -22.77
N THR A 40 -8.84 -2.12 -22.64
CA THR A 40 -9.93 -1.13 -22.54
C THR A 40 -10.00 -0.53 -21.12
N LYS A 41 -10.63 0.63 -20.96
CA LYS A 41 -10.85 1.25 -19.63
C LYS A 41 -11.61 0.32 -18.66
N VAL A 42 -12.52 -0.50 -19.19
CA VAL A 42 -13.29 -1.47 -18.40
C VAL A 42 -12.38 -2.57 -17.86
N GLU A 43 -11.51 -3.12 -18.70
CA GLU A 43 -10.51 -4.11 -18.29
C GLU A 43 -9.49 -3.52 -17.32
N LEU A 44 -9.02 -2.30 -17.58
CA LEU A 44 -8.12 -1.58 -16.68
C LEU A 44 -8.72 -1.45 -15.28
N SER A 45 -10.00 -1.07 -15.17
CA SER A 45 -10.68 -1.01 -13.88
C SER A 45 -10.68 -2.36 -13.13
N GLY A 46 -10.91 -3.47 -13.85
CA GLY A 46 -10.80 -4.81 -13.30
C GLY A 46 -9.39 -5.17 -12.84
N ILE A 47 -8.37 -4.79 -13.62
CA ILE A 47 -6.96 -5.00 -13.31
C ILE A 47 -6.56 -4.20 -12.06
N ILE A 48 -6.89 -2.90 -12.00
CA ILE A 48 -6.63 -2.03 -10.86
C ILE A 48 -7.26 -2.59 -9.58
N ARG A 49 -8.51 -3.06 -9.67
CA ARG A 49 -9.17 -3.70 -8.53
C ARG A 49 -8.41 -4.95 -8.08
N THR A 50 -8.04 -5.82 -9.01
CA THR A 50 -7.29 -7.05 -8.69
C THR A 50 -5.93 -6.74 -8.07
N LEU A 51 -5.22 -5.73 -8.58
CA LEU A 51 -3.95 -5.27 -8.03
C LEU A 51 -4.10 -4.70 -6.61
N SER A 52 -5.18 -3.98 -6.35
CA SER A 52 -5.51 -3.46 -5.02
C SER A 52 -5.85 -4.59 -4.06
N ASP A 53 -6.68 -5.55 -4.47
CA ASP A 53 -7.12 -6.68 -3.64
C ASP A 53 -5.94 -7.59 -3.23
N ASN A 54 -4.87 -7.62 -4.02
CA ASN A 54 -3.66 -8.41 -3.75
C ASN A 54 -2.54 -7.62 -3.06
N ASP A 55 -2.81 -6.41 -2.56
CA ASP A 55 -1.85 -5.52 -1.89
C ASP A 55 -0.62 -5.17 -2.76
N TYR A 56 -0.79 -5.04 -4.08
CA TYR A 56 0.25 -4.49 -4.96
C TYR A 56 0.19 -2.97 -5.04
N ILE A 57 -1.02 -2.42 -5.02
CA ILE A 57 -1.27 -0.98 -5.05
C ILE A 57 -2.24 -0.59 -3.94
N LYS A 58 -2.28 0.69 -3.62
CA LYS A 58 -3.28 1.28 -2.74
C LYS A 58 -4.01 2.39 -3.46
N VAL A 59 -5.31 2.25 -3.63
CA VAL A 59 -6.17 3.23 -4.30
C VAL A 59 -6.83 4.13 -3.25
N LYS A 60 -6.80 5.45 -3.45
CA LYS A 60 -7.49 6.43 -2.60
C LYS A 60 -8.90 6.72 -3.14
N TYR A 61 -8.99 6.91 -4.45
CA TYR A 61 -10.24 7.02 -5.20
C TYR A 61 -9.98 6.63 -6.66
N SER A 62 -11.04 6.24 -7.36
CA SER A 62 -11.00 5.85 -8.76
C SER A 62 -12.27 6.28 -9.47
N THR A 63 -12.13 6.83 -10.66
CA THR A 63 -13.20 7.05 -11.62
C THR A 63 -12.92 6.19 -12.87
N VAL A 64 -13.75 6.31 -13.90
CA VAL A 64 -13.53 5.59 -15.18
C VAL A 64 -12.32 6.16 -15.93
N ASP A 65 -12.03 7.45 -15.73
CA ASP A 65 -11.02 8.17 -16.50
C ASP A 65 -9.77 8.52 -15.68
N GLU A 66 -9.84 8.47 -14.34
CA GLU A 66 -8.76 8.93 -13.47
C GLU A 66 -8.58 8.00 -12.25
N TYR A 67 -7.33 7.72 -11.90
CA TYR A 67 -6.97 6.94 -10.71
C TYR A 67 -6.04 7.70 -9.79
N CYS A 68 -6.41 7.81 -8.51
CA CYS A 68 -5.49 8.23 -7.45
C CYS A 68 -4.98 7.03 -6.68
N LEU A 69 -3.75 6.61 -6.95
CA LEU A 69 -3.16 5.39 -6.41
C LEU A 69 -1.69 5.54 -6.05
N ALA A 70 -1.19 4.62 -5.22
CA ALA A 70 0.22 4.47 -4.88
C ALA A 70 0.66 3.01 -5.03
N THR A 71 1.85 2.76 -5.58
CA THR A 71 2.43 1.40 -5.66
C THR A 71 3.09 0.98 -4.34
N LEU A 72 2.89 -0.26 -3.92
CA LEU A 72 3.42 -0.76 -2.65
C LEU A 72 4.80 -1.40 -2.82
N ALA A 73 5.53 -1.59 -1.71
CA ALA A 73 6.86 -2.22 -1.74
C ALA A 73 6.85 -3.63 -2.37
N LYS A 74 5.72 -4.35 -2.23
CA LYS A 74 5.50 -5.67 -2.85
C LYS A 74 5.53 -5.60 -4.38
N ALA A 75 4.89 -4.60 -4.99
CA ALA A 75 4.89 -4.39 -6.43
C ALA A 75 6.29 -4.08 -6.97
N ARG A 76 7.04 -3.23 -6.24
CA ARG A 76 8.41 -2.84 -6.62
C ARG A 76 9.45 -3.95 -6.44
N ALA A 77 9.14 -4.97 -5.63
CA ALA A 77 10.01 -6.13 -5.46
C ALA A 77 9.95 -7.08 -6.66
N ILE A 78 8.81 -7.14 -7.37
CA ILE A 78 8.62 -8.03 -8.53
C ILE A 78 9.51 -7.59 -9.70
N GLU A 79 9.51 -6.29 -9.99
CA GLU A 79 10.32 -5.72 -11.08
C GLU A 79 11.83 -5.92 -10.87
N LYS A 80 12.28 -5.91 -9.60
CA LYS A 80 13.69 -6.15 -9.25
C LYS A 80 14.09 -7.63 -9.25
N ALA A 81 13.11 -8.53 -9.24
CA ALA A 81 13.34 -9.97 -9.18
C ALA A 81 13.48 -10.62 -10.56
N GLU A 82 13.35 -9.86 -11.65
CA GLU A 82 13.52 -10.39 -13.00
C GLU A 82 14.94 -10.11 -13.55
N PRO A 83 15.87 -11.05 -13.41
CA PRO A 83 16.55 -11.63 -14.55
C PRO A 83 15.77 -12.88 -14.96
N HIS A 84 15.44 -12.97 -16.25
CA HIS A 84 15.01 -14.20 -16.93
C HIS A 84 15.65 -15.45 -16.29
N ASP A 85 14.86 -16.32 -15.68
CA ASP A 85 14.88 -17.77 -15.92
C ASP A 85 13.93 -18.52 -14.95
N SER A 86 12.95 -19.20 -15.57
CA SER A 86 12.28 -20.43 -15.14
C SER A 86 11.89 -20.64 -13.66
N HIS A 87 10.57 -20.75 -13.44
CA HIS A 87 9.91 -21.52 -12.38
C HIS A 87 10.57 -22.91 -12.17
N PRO A 88 10.54 -23.53 -10.95
CA PRO A 88 9.27 -23.88 -10.31
C PRO A 88 9.15 -23.68 -8.79
N THR A 89 7.88 -23.45 -8.41
CA THR A 89 7.24 -23.75 -7.10
C THR A 89 7.86 -24.90 -6.32
N ALA A 90 8.21 -24.65 -5.04
CA ALA A 90 7.96 -25.57 -3.94
C ALA A 90 8.13 -24.85 -2.58
N SER A 91 7.19 -25.15 -1.70
CA SER A 91 7.18 -24.98 -0.25
C SER A 91 8.47 -25.40 0.47
N VAL A 92 8.56 -24.98 1.75
CA VAL A 92 9.28 -25.59 2.89
C VAL A 92 10.39 -24.71 3.49
N ASP A 93 10.04 -24.19 4.67
CA ASP A 93 10.80 -24.08 5.93
C ASP A 93 12.21 -23.42 6.01
N VAL A 94 12.27 -22.49 6.97
CA VAL A 94 13.44 -21.93 7.70
C VAL A 94 14.20 -23.10 8.36
N PRO A 95 15.56 -23.17 8.54
CA PRO A 95 16.41 -22.16 9.21
C PRO A 95 17.92 -22.07 8.83
N VAL A 96 18.62 -21.14 9.52
CA VAL A 96 20.04 -21.16 9.98
C VAL A 96 21.06 -20.18 9.35
N ALA A 97 21.29 -19.11 10.13
CA ALA A 97 22.52 -18.46 10.59
C ALA A 97 23.89 -18.51 9.85
N GLY A 98 24.51 -17.31 9.77
CA GLY A 98 25.96 -17.02 9.74
C GLY A 98 26.49 -16.54 8.38
N GLU A 99 27.29 -15.48 8.21
CA GLU A 99 27.96 -14.53 9.10
C GLU A 99 28.43 -13.29 8.27
N LYS A 100 28.45 -12.10 8.90
CA LYS A 100 29.26 -10.87 8.67
C LYS A 100 29.55 -10.33 7.25
N GLY A 101 28.98 -9.15 6.97
CA GLY A 101 29.48 -8.18 5.98
C GLY A 101 28.98 -6.77 6.28
N LYS A 102 29.91 -5.87 6.63
CA LYS A 102 29.71 -4.52 7.16
C LYS A 102 29.39 -3.52 6.02
N SER A 103 28.18 -2.94 5.96
CA SER A 103 27.95 -1.66 5.25
C SER A 103 26.64 -0.96 5.62
N LYS A 104 26.79 0.17 6.33
CA LYS A 104 25.90 1.32 6.58
C LYS A 104 24.38 1.12 6.44
N GLU A 105 23.75 1.09 7.61
CA GLU A 105 22.34 0.83 7.90
C GLU A 105 21.59 2.13 8.19
N ILE A 106 20.61 2.49 7.35
CA ILE A 106 19.38 3.17 7.81
C ILE A 106 18.24 2.30 7.30
N LYS A 107 17.96 1.24 8.06
CA LYS A 107 16.93 0.26 7.77
C LYS A 107 15.73 0.60 8.66
N LEU A 108 14.75 1.33 8.11
CA LEU A 108 13.48 1.52 8.80
C LEU A 108 12.67 0.24 8.66
N ASP A 109 12.95 -0.69 9.57
CA ASP A 109 12.38 -2.03 9.60
C ASP A 109 10.91 -1.98 10.05
N SER A 110 9.99 -1.97 9.07
CA SER A 110 8.53 -1.91 9.29
C SER A 110 7.96 -3.13 10.02
N ILE A 111 8.79 -4.13 10.34
CA ILE A 111 8.41 -5.33 11.08
C ILE A 111 8.46 -5.07 12.60
N SER A 112 9.32 -4.16 13.07
CA SER A 112 9.39 -3.80 14.50
C SER A 112 8.23 -2.89 14.94
N LEU A 113 7.64 -2.12 14.01
CA LEU A 113 6.54 -1.19 14.28
C LEU A 113 5.25 -1.92 14.75
N ARG A 114 4.96 -3.10 14.18
CA ARG A 114 3.75 -3.87 14.51
C ARG A 114 3.78 -4.52 15.90
N LYS A 115 4.98 -4.78 16.45
CA LYS A 115 5.15 -5.24 17.84
C LYS A 115 5.08 -4.08 18.85
N MET A 116 5.41 -2.85 18.42
CA MET A 116 5.36 -1.65 19.26
C MET A 116 3.93 -1.08 19.42
N ILE A 117 3.05 -1.26 18.42
CA ILE A 117 1.68 -0.71 18.44
C ILE A 117 0.77 -1.37 19.49
N ARG A 118 1.02 -2.63 19.87
CA ARG A 118 0.23 -3.28 20.95
C ARG A 118 0.50 -2.69 22.34
N LYS A 119 1.57 -1.90 22.52
CA LYS A 119 1.84 -1.17 23.78
C LYS A 119 1.31 0.27 23.79
N ALA A 120 0.99 0.86 22.63
CA ALA A 120 0.55 2.26 22.55
C ALA A 120 -0.94 2.46 22.83
N ALA A 121 -1.78 1.42 22.65
CA ALA A 121 -3.21 1.49 22.93
C ALA A 121 -3.54 1.70 24.43
N PHE A 122 -2.57 1.48 25.33
CA PHE A 122 -2.78 1.60 26.77
C PHE A 122 -2.59 3.03 27.32
N TRP A 123 -2.08 3.99 26.52
CA TRP A 123 -1.83 5.37 26.99
C TRP A 123 -2.79 6.42 26.42
N GLY A 124 -3.65 6.08 25.45
CA GLY A 124 -4.64 7.00 24.89
C GLY A 124 -5.91 7.19 25.73
N ALA A 125 -6.22 6.24 26.62
CA ALA A 125 -7.48 6.25 27.38
C ALA A 125 -7.50 7.26 28.54
N LEU A 126 -6.33 7.71 29.03
CA LEU A 126 -6.25 8.60 30.21
C LEU A 126 -6.34 10.09 29.87
N LEU A 127 -5.97 10.51 28.65
CA LEU A 127 -6.07 11.92 28.22
C LEU A 127 -7.46 12.29 27.67
N GLY A 128 -8.25 11.33 27.17
CA GLY A 128 -9.58 11.59 26.63
C GLY A 128 -10.67 11.81 27.68
N GLY A 129 -10.56 11.20 28.87
CA GLY A 129 -11.57 11.29 29.92
C GLY A 129 -11.66 12.67 30.58
N LEU A 130 -10.54 13.40 30.66
CA LEU A 130 -10.48 14.70 31.32
C LEU A 130 -11.18 15.80 30.49
N ILE A 131 -11.11 15.70 29.16
CA ILE A 131 -11.75 16.65 28.24
C ILE A 131 -13.27 16.46 28.20
N ALA A 132 -13.75 15.22 28.21
CA ALA A 132 -15.20 14.93 28.24
C ALA A 132 -15.88 15.40 29.53
N SER A 133 -15.20 15.27 30.68
CA SER A 133 -15.70 15.74 31.98
C SER A 133 -15.83 17.28 32.04
N ALA A 134 -14.85 18.01 31.48
CA ALA A 134 -14.89 19.47 31.44
C ALA A 134 -16.04 20.02 30.57
N ILE A 135 -16.33 19.37 29.45
CA ILE A 135 -17.43 19.77 28.55
C ILE A 135 -18.79 19.48 29.21
N ALA A 136 -18.94 18.33 29.87
CA ALA A 136 -20.18 18.00 30.58
C ALA A 136 -20.49 18.97 31.73
N LEU A 137 -19.47 19.42 32.48
CA LEU A 137 -19.64 20.43 33.52
C LEU A 137 -20.05 21.79 32.97
N LEU A 138 -19.49 22.23 31.84
CA LEU A 138 -19.86 23.49 31.21
C LEU A 138 -21.32 23.49 30.72
N ILE A 139 -21.78 22.39 30.13
CA ILE A 139 -23.18 22.25 29.68
C ILE A 139 -24.12 22.21 30.89
N GLY A 140 -23.76 21.46 31.95
CA GLY A 140 -24.56 21.37 33.17
C GLY A 140 -24.72 22.70 33.92
N VAL A 141 -23.66 23.52 33.99
CA VAL A 141 -23.72 24.86 34.59
C VAL A 141 -24.57 25.81 33.74
N PHE A 142 -24.43 25.76 32.41
CA PHE A 142 -25.20 26.62 31.50
C PHE A 142 -26.71 26.30 31.52
N LEU A 143 -27.08 25.03 31.66
CA LEU A 143 -28.48 24.62 31.76
C LEU A 143 -29.12 25.01 33.12
N LYS A 144 -28.32 25.18 34.17
CA LYS A 144 -28.79 25.51 35.52
C LYS A 144 -28.91 27.03 35.78
N MET A 145 -28.32 27.86 34.93
CA MET A 145 -28.42 29.33 34.98
C MET A 145 -29.53 29.91 34.10
N LYS A 146 -30.32 29.08 33.41
CA LYS A 146 -31.49 29.46 32.62
C LYS A 146 -32.76 28.97 33.30
#